data_AF-A0A520GWJ4-F1
#
_entry.id   AF-A0A520GWJ4-F1
#
_cell.length_a   1.000
_cell.length_b   1.000
_cell.length_c   1.000
_cell.angle_alpha   90.00
_cell.angle_beta   90.00
_cell.angle_gamma   90.00
#
_symmetry.space_group_name_H-M   'P 1'
#
loop_
_entity.id
_entity.type
_entity.pdbx_description
1 polymer ?
#
loop_
_entity_poly.entity_id
_entity_poly.type
_entity_poly.pdbx_seq_one_letter_code
_entity_poly.pdbx_strand_id
1 'polypeptide(L)'
;MKAPARLQTLIDEGLIDEVVRQLMSGKEAMVYVVRCGGETRCAKIYKEATQRSFRQAVDYTENRRVKNTRLQRAMAKGTKFGKQATEAAWQSAEVDALYRLADAGVRVPQPYNFADGVLLMELVTDADGAAAPRLNDVVFTPEDALRHHASLIGEVVRMLCAGIVHG
;
A
#
# COMPACT_ATOMS: atom_id res chain seq x y z
N MET A 1 -10.83 -16.14 -12.93
CA MET A 1 -9.34 -16.14 -12.91
C MET A 1 -8.90 -17.00 -11.72
N LYS A 2 -7.79 -17.74 -11.79
CA LYS A 2 -7.28 -18.46 -10.60
C LYS A 2 -6.68 -17.45 -9.62
N ALA A 3 -7.14 -17.45 -8.37
CA ALA A 3 -6.62 -16.55 -7.34
C ALA A 3 -5.12 -16.82 -7.10
N PRO A 4 -4.28 -15.78 -6.93
CA PRO A 4 -2.92 -15.94 -6.44
C PRO A 4 -2.92 -16.65 -5.09
N ALA A 5 -1.93 -17.49 -4.83
CA ALA A 5 -1.84 -18.28 -3.59
C ALA A 5 -1.96 -17.42 -2.32
N ARG A 6 -1.43 -16.19 -2.33
CA ARG A 6 -1.53 -15.25 -1.20
C ARG A 6 -2.93 -14.67 -0.96
N LEU A 7 -3.83 -14.70 -1.94
CA LEU A 7 -5.23 -14.31 -1.74
C LEU A 7 -6.09 -15.50 -1.32
N GLN A 8 -5.59 -16.73 -1.45
CA GLN A 8 -6.36 -17.92 -1.10
C GLN A 8 -6.70 -17.94 0.39
N THR A 9 -5.75 -17.61 1.27
CA THR A 9 -6.02 -17.55 2.72
C THR A 9 -7.13 -16.54 3.05
N LEU A 10 -7.10 -15.35 2.42
CA LEU A 10 -8.13 -14.33 2.65
C LEU A 10 -9.51 -14.76 2.11
N ILE A 11 -9.54 -15.62 1.08
CA ILE A 11 -10.79 -16.22 0.60
C ILE A 11 -11.29 -17.27 1.59
N ASP A 12 -10.41 -18.16 2.03
CA ASP A 12 -10.74 -19.25 2.95
C ASP A 12 -11.21 -18.71 4.33
N GLU A 13 -10.69 -17.55 4.75
CA GLU A 13 -11.11 -16.83 5.96
C GLU A 13 -12.35 -15.94 5.77
N GLY A 14 -12.89 -15.83 4.54
CA GLY A 14 -14.08 -15.04 4.24
C GLY A 14 -13.87 -13.51 4.26
N LEU A 15 -12.61 -13.05 4.16
CA LEU A 15 -12.28 -11.62 4.03
C LEU A 15 -12.50 -11.09 2.60
N ILE A 16 -12.40 -11.98 1.62
CA ILE A 16 -12.61 -11.74 0.19
C ILE A 16 -13.49 -12.87 -0.34
N ASP A 17 -14.47 -12.57 -1.20
CA ASP A 17 -15.29 -13.62 -1.83
C ASP A 17 -14.62 -14.14 -3.11
N GLU A 18 -14.12 -13.23 -3.95
CA GLU A 18 -13.49 -13.58 -5.21
C GLU A 18 -12.46 -12.56 -5.70
N VAL A 19 -11.53 -13.06 -6.52
CA VAL A 19 -10.59 -12.24 -7.30
C VAL A 19 -11.17 -12.00 -8.69
N VAL A 20 -11.52 -10.74 -8.98
CA VAL A 20 -12.14 -10.34 -10.25
C VAL A 20 -11.09 -10.28 -11.35
N ARG A 21 -10.05 -9.46 -11.15
CA ARG A 21 -8.97 -9.25 -12.13
C ARG A 21 -7.73 -8.69 -11.48
N GLN A 22 -6.58 -8.84 -12.15
CA GLN A 22 -5.40 -8.05 -11.80
C GLN A 22 -5.59 -6.60 -12.25
N LEU A 23 -5.26 -5.65 -11.38
CA LEU A 23 -5.30 -4.22 -11.69
C LEU A 23 -3.95 -3.74 -12.22
N MET A 24 -2.88 -4.01 -11.48
CA MET A 24 -1.52 -3.57 -11.84
C MET A 24 -0.45 -4.48 -11.22
N SER A 25 0.73 -4.50 -11.84
CA SER A 25 1.93 -5.15 -11.31
C SER A 25 3.05 -4.12 -11.23
N GLY A 26 3.49 -3.80 -10.01
CA GLY A 26 4.61 -2.91 -9.76
C GLY A 26 5.89 -3.68 -9.43
N LYS A 27 6.97 -2.94 -9.16
CA LYS A 27 8.25 -3.53 -8.71
C LYS A 27 8.13 -4.16 -7.31
N GLU A 28 7.29 -3.60 -6.46
CA GLU A 28 7.21 -3.95 -5.04
C GLU A 28 5.91 -4.64 -4.64
N ALA A 29 4.86 -4.51 -5.44
CA ALA A 29 3.56 -5.09 -5.12
C ALA A 29 2.78 -5.43 -6.39
N MET A 30 1.79 -6.30 -6.23
CA MET A 30 0.75 -6.55 -7.23
C MET A 30 -0.59 -6.12 -6.64
N VAL A 31 -1.45 -5.50 -7.44
CA VAL A 31 -2.78 -5.07 -6.99
C VAL A 31 -3.84 -5.82 -7.79
N TYR A 32 -4.83 -6.35 -7.10
CA TYR A 32 -5.96 -7.07 -7.67
C TYR A 32 -7.26 -6.38 -7.28
N VAL A 33 -8.24 -6.42 -8.17
CA VAL A 33 -9.63 -6.05 -7.86
C VAL A 33 -10.31 -7.30 -7.29
N VAL A 34 -10.96 -7.14 -6.15
CA VAL A 34 -11.59 -8.22 -5.39
C VAL A 34 -13.01 -7.84 -4.94
N ARG A 35 -13.87 -8.83 -4.71
CA ARG A 35 -15.19 -8.65 -4.09
C ARG A 35 -15.12 -8.97 -2.60
N CYS A 36 -15.76 -8.12 -1.80
CA CYS A 36 -15.89 -8.29 -0.36
C CYS A 36 -17.34 -7.95 0.05
N GLY A 37 -18.19 -8.96 0.17
CA GLY A 37 -19.64 -8.81 0.22
C GLY A 37 -20.17 -8.09 -1.02
N GLY A 38 -20.96 -7.03 -0.81
CA GLY A 38 -21.49 -6.18 -1.87
C GLY A 38 -20.49 -5.17 -2.44
N GLU A 39 -19.29 -5.06 -1.86
CA GLU A 39 -18.32 -4.01 -2.17
C GLU A 39 -17.22 -4.49 -3.14
N THR A 40 -16.69 -3.56 -3.93
CA THR A 40 -15.50 -3.79 -4.77
C THR A 40 -14.30 -3.12 -4.12
N ARG A 41 -13.21 -3.87 -3.92
CA ARG A 41 -12.00 -3.38 -3.24
C ARG A 41 -10.74 -3.73 -4.01
N CYS A 42 -9.62 -3.17 -3.57
CA CYS A 42 -8.28 -3.53 -3.99
C CYS A 42 -7.60 -4.43 -2.96
N ALA A 43 -6.95 -5.50 -3.42
CA ALA A 43 -6.01 -6.29 -2.65
C ALA A 43 -4.58 -6.03 -3.15
N LYS A 44 -3.77 -5.33 -2.34
CA LYS A 44 -2.36 -5.05 -2.61
C LYS A 44 -1.49 -6.11 -1.93
N ILE A 45 -0.86 -6.95 -2.73
CA ILE A 45 0.06 -8.01 -2.30
C ILE A 45 1.49 -7.51 -2.40
N TYR A 46 2.20 -7.42 -1.28
CA TYR A 46 3.62 -7.02 -1.27
C TYR A 46 4.53 -8.17 -1.72
N LYS A 47 5.44 -7.91 -2.67
CA LYS A 47 6.44 -8.88 -3.14
C LYS A 47 7.53 -9.06 -2.10
N GLU A 48 7.97 -10.31 -1.90
CA GLU A 48 9.11 -10.64 -1.03
C GLU A 48 10.38 -9.94 -1.51
N ALA A 49 11.26 -9.57 -0.59
CA ALA A 49 12.52 -8.89 -0.90
C ALA A 49 13.38 -9.62 -1.96
N THR A 50 13.31 -10.95 -2.05
CA THR A 50 14.02 -11.77 -3.05
C THR A 50 13.42 -11.69 -4.46
N GLN A 51 12.17 -11.22 -4.59
CA GLN A 51 11.44 -11.09 -5.85
C GLN A 51 11.30 -9.62 -6.31
N ARG A 52 11.84 -8.66 -5.56
CA ARG A 52 11.89 -7.25 -5.96
C ARG A 52 13.06 -7.03 -6.92
N SER A 53 12.82 -6.30 -8.01
CA SER A 53 13.86 -5.95 -8.99
C SER A 53 14.75 -4.77 -8.57
N PHE A 54 14.56 -4.22 -7.38
CA PHE A 54 15.33 -3.08 -6.85
C PHE A 54 16.37 -3.57 -5.82
N ARG A 55 17.66 -3.36 -6.13
CA ARG A 55 18.81 -3.87 -5.35
C ARG A 55 19.43 -2.84 -4.39
N GLN A 56 18.83 -1.66 -4.22
CA GLN A 56 19.34 -0.62 -3.31
C GLN A 56 18.31 -0.31 -2.22
N ALA A 57 18.38 -1.02 -1.09
CA ALA A 57 17.55 -0.80 0.09
C ALA A 57 18.40 -0.39 1.31
N VAL A 58 19.51 0.32 1.09
CA VAL A 58 20.55 0.48 2.13
C VAL A 58 20.33 1.69 3.07
N ASP A 59 19.60 2.75 2.69
CA ASP A 59 19.70 4.01 3.45
C ASP A 59 18.45 4.50 4.21
N TYR A 60 17.34 3.74 4.31
CA TYR A 60 16.12 4.22 4.99
C TYR A 60 15.90 3.73 6.43
N THR A 61 16.90 3.07 7.03
CA THR A 61 16.79 2.43 8.35
C THR A 61 17.28 3.25 9.54
N GLU A 62 17.80 4.46 9.35
CA GLU A 62 18.56 5.15 10.42
C GLU A 62 17.74 5.59 11.66
N ASN A 63 16.40 5.62 11.62
CA ASN A 63 15.61 6.10 12.76
C ASN A 63 14.50 5.16 13.29
N ARG A 64 14.43 3.89 12.87
CA ARG A 64 13.33 2.98 13.27
C ARG A 64 13.79 1.89 14.24
N ARG A 65 13.74 2.18 15.55
CA ARG A 65 14.09 1.20 16.62
C ARG A 65 12.92 0.28 16.95
N VAL A 66 13.09 -1.03 16.72
CA VAL A 66 12.12 -2.05 17.17
C VAL A 66 12.33 -2.34 18.66
N LYS A 67 11.28 -2.35 19.49
CA LYS A 67 11.41 -2.47 20.97
C LYS A 67 12.05 -3.78 21.47
N ASN A 68 12.08 -4.84 20.66
CA ASN A 68 12.63 -6.15 21.03
C ASN A 68 14.12 -6.28 20.65
N THR A 69 15.00 -6.30 21.66
CA THR A 69 16.46 -6.37 21.50
C THR A 69 16.96 -7.64 20.79
N ARG A 70 16.25 -8.78 20.93
CA ARG A 70 16.59 -10.02 20.22
C ARG A 70 16.27 -9.92 18.73
N LEU A 71 15.15 -9.29 18.40
CA LEU A 71 14.73 -9.03 17.02
C LEU A 71 15.66 -8.03 16.34
N GLN A 72 15.99 -6.93 17.03
CA GLN A 72 16.97 -5.94 16.55
C GLN A 72 18.31 -6.59 16.18
N ARG A 73 18.84 -7.50 17.02
CA ARG A 73 20.09 -8.22 16.73
C ARG A 73 19.97 -9.14 15.51
N ALA A 74 18.84 -9.82 15.35
CA ALA A 74 18.61 -10.70 14.20
C ALA A 74 18.52 -9.91 12.87
N MET A 75 17.87 -8.74 12.92
CA MET A 75 17.76 -7.77 11.81
C MET A 75 19.14 -7.19 11.47
N ALA A 76 19.89 -6.71 12.47
CA ALA A 76 21.23 -6.15 12.27
C ALA A 76 22.23 -7.17 11.71
N LYS A 77 22.09 -8.46 12.08
CA LYS A 77 22.90 -9.56 11.53
C LYS A 77 22.46 -10.02 10.13
N GLY A 78 21.35 -9.51 9.58
CA GLY A 78 20.88 -9.90 8.26
C GLY A 78 20.52 -11.38 8.11
N THR A 79 20.20 -12.07 9.21
CA THR A 79 19.77 -13.49 9.19
C THR A 79 18.50 -13.66 8.36
N LYS A 80 18.18 -14.87 7.85
CA LYS A 80 16.93 -15.11 7.09
C LYS A 80 15.69 -14.62 7.87
N PHE A 81 15.63 -14.95 9.16
CA PHE A 81 14.60 -14.48 10.08
C PHE A 81 14.63 -12.95 10.29
N GLY A 82 15.84 -12.37 10.44
CA GLY A 82 16.01 -10.92 10.55
C GLY A 82 15.54 -10.16 9.31
N LYS A 83 15.81 -10.66 8.10
CA LYS A 83 15.34 -10.08 6.83
C LYS A 83 13.82 -10.13 6.73
N GLN A 84 13.21 -11.27 7.08
CA GLN A 84 11.76 -11.42 7.13
C GLN A 84 11.12 -10.46 8.16
N ALA A 85 11.73 -10.32 9.34
CA ALA A 85 11.26 -9.40 10.37
C ALA A 85 11.38 -7.92 9.97
N THR A 86 12.48 -7.53 9.31
CA THR A 86 12.63 -6.19 8.73
C THR A 86 11.58 -5.92 7.66
N GLU A 87 11.28 -6.91 6.83
CA GLU A 87 10.26 -6.79 5.78
C GLU A 87 8.85 -6.65 6.37
N ALA A 88 8.49 -7.47 7.36
CA ALA A 88 7.20 -7.34 8.06
C ALA A 88 7.07 -5.98 8.75
N ALA A 89 8.15 -5.48 9.37
CA ALA A 89 8.17 -4.16 10.00
C ALA A 89 8.06 -3.02 8.97
N TRP A 90 8.64 -3.18 7.77
CA TRP A 90 8.52 -2.20 6.69
C TRP A 90 7.10 -2.16 6.11
N GLN A 91 6.51 -3.33 5.83
CA GLN A 91 5.13 -3.43 5.35
C GLN A 91 4.15 -2.83 6.38
N SER A 92 4.33 -3.16 7.66
CA SER A 92 3.56 -2.56 8.75
C SER A 92 3.69 -1.04 8.75
N ALA A 93 4.89 -0.48 8.57
CA ALA A 93 5.08 0.97 8.57
C ALA A 93 4.40 1.70 7.39
N GLU A 94 4.36 1.08 6.20
CA GLU A 94 3.63 1.64 5.05
C GLU A 94 2.11 1.61 5.30
N VAL A 95 1.61 0.50 5.83
CA VAL A 95 0.21 0.33 6.21
C VAL A 95 -0.18 1.31 7.32
N ASP A 96 0.63 1.43 8.38
CA ASP A 96 0.43 2.36 9.49
C ASP A 96 0.40 3.81 9.01
N ALA A 97 1.26 4.17 8.04
CA ALA A 97 1.25 5.49 7.42
C ALA A 97 -0.06 5.73 6.66
N LEU A 98 -0.55 4.74 5.90
CA LEU A 98 -1.82 4.85 5.18
C LEU A 98 -3.01 5.05 6.13
N TYR A 99 -3.09 4.27 7.22
CA TYR A 99 -4.13 4.44 8.25
C TYR A 99 -4.05 5.84 8.88
N ARG A 100 -2.85 6.29 9.26
CA ARG A 100 -2.66 7.62 9.85
C ARG A 100 -3.04 8.76 8.89
N LEU A 101 -2.79 8.60 7.60
CA LEU A 101 -3.21 9.56 6.58
C LEU A 101 -4.73 9.58 6.40
N ALA A 102 -5.38 8.41 6.38
CA ALA A 102 -6.83 8.30 6.31
C ALA A 102 -7.49 8.93 7.55
N ASP A 103 -6.99 8.64 8.75
CA ASP A 103 -7.47 9.23 10.01
C ASP A 103 -7.28 10.76 10.06
N ALA A 104 -6.25 11.27 9.40
CA ALA A 104 -6.00 12.71 9.25
C ALA A 104 -6.86 13.37 8.15
N GLY A 105 -7.74 12.62 7.48
CA GLY A 105 -8.59 13.12 6.41
C GLY A 105 -7.82 13.49 5.13
N VAL A 106 -6.63 12.92 4.93
CA VAL A 106 -5.91 13.03 3.66
C VAL A 106 -6.62 12.15 2.64
N ARG A 107 -6.72 12.62 1.39
CA ARG A 107 -7.31 11.86 0.28
C ARG A 107 -6.38 10.71 -0.13
N VAL A 108 -6.50 9.59 0.58
CA VAL A 108 -5.84 8.30 0.30
C VAL A 108 -6.90 7.20 0.14
N PRO A 109 -6.59 6.07 -0.52
CA PRO A 109 -7.51 4.92 -0.54
C PRO A 109 -7.80 4.45 0.88
N GLN A 110 -9.08 4.34 1.25
CA GLN A 110 -9.46 3.89 2.60
C GLN A 110 -8.92 2.47 2.88
N PRO A 111 -8.06 2.28 3.90
CA PRO A 111 -7.62 0.95 4.28
C PRO A 111 -8.71 0.24 5.09
N TYR A 112 -8.89 -1.06 4.82
CA TYR A 112 -9.88 -1.91 5.51
C TYR A 112 -9.24 -2.96 6.39
N ASN A 113 -8.23 -3.67 5.87
CA ASN A 113 -7.57 -4.74 6.62
C ASN A 113 -6.16 -4.98 6.08
N PHE A 114 -5.26 -5.47 6.92
CA PHE A 114 -3.95 -5.97 6.53
C PHE A 114 -3.69 -7.34 7.16
N ALA A 115 -3.68 -8.38 6.33
CA ALA A 115 -3.50 -9.76 6.75
C ALA A 115 -2.62 -10.50 5.74
N ASP A 116 -1.73 -11.38 6.21
CA ASP A 116 -0.86 -12.22 5.38
C ASP A 116 -0.05 -11.46 4.29
N GLY A 117 0.37 -10.23 4.59
CA GLY A 117 1.10 -9.39 3.64
C GLY A 117 0.24 -8.87 2.48
N VAL A 118 -1.08 -8.85 2.68
CA VAL A 118 -2.09 -8.32 1.76
C VAL A 118 -2.83 -7.16 2.44
N LEU A 119 -2.75 -5.99 1.82
CA LEU A 119 -3.53 -4.81 2.22
C LEU A 119 -4.83 -4.75 1.41
N LEU A 120 -5.97 -4.85 2.09
CA LEU A 120 -7.28 -4.55 1.55
C LEU A 120 -7.57 -3.06 1.71
N MET A 121 -7.88 -2.39 0.60
CA MET A 121 -8.16 -0.96 0.56
C MET A 121 -9.22 -0.63 -0.50
N GLU A 122 -9.72 0.60 -0.47
CA GLU A 122 -10.64 1.15 -1.47
C GLU A 122 -10.12 0.98 -2.91
N LEU A 123 -11.03 0.62 -3.82
CA LEU A 123 -10.79 0.79 -5.25
C LEU A 123 -11.20 2.22 -5.62
N VAL A 124 -10.22 3.07 -5.92
CA VAL A 124 -10.49 4.42 -6.43
C VAL A 124 -10.94 4.32 -7.88
N THR A 125 -12.15 4.79 -8.16
CA THR A 125 -12.75 4.75 -9.50
C THR A 125 -12.98 6.13 -10.09
N ASP A 126 -13.12 6.16 -11.42
CA ASP A 126 -13.72 7.29 -12.11
C ASP A 126 -15.27 7.25 -12.00
N ALA A 127 -15.92 8.17 -12.71
CA ALA A 127 -17.38 8.30 -12.72
C ALA A 127 -18.10 7.10 -13.37
N ASP A 128 -17.40 6.33 -14.20
CA ASP A 128 -17.94 5.16 -14.89
C ASP A 128 -17.67 3.86 -14.10
N GLY A 129 -17.04 3.97 -12.92
CA GLY A 129 -16.70 2.83 -12.06
C GLY A 129 -15.45 2.07 -12.53
N ALA A 130 -14.72 2.58 -13.52
CA ALA A 130 -13.43 2.02 -13.90
C ALA A 130 -12.34 2.52 -12.94
N ALA A 131 -11.23 1.79 -12.84
CA ALA A 131 -10.14 2.19 -11.96
C ALA A 131 -9.58 3.55 -12.40
N ALA A 132 -9.48 4.50 -11.46
CA ALA A 132 -9.07 5.86 -11.78
C ALA A 132 -7.69 5.90 -12.45
N PRO A 133 -7.51 6.70 -13.51
CA PRO A 133 -6.22 6.85 -14.18
C PRO A 133 -5.21 7.55 -13.27
N ARG A 134 -3.91 7.37 -13.55
CA ARG A 134 -2.87 8.16 -12.86
C ARG A 134 -2.95 9.59 -13.36
N LEU A 135 -2.56 10.53 -12.50
CA LEU A 135 -2.51 11.96 -12.86
C LEU A 135 -1.69 12.24 -14.13
N ASN A 136 -0.60 11.49 -14.35
CA ASN A 136 0.26 11.62 -15.52
C ASN A 136 -0.38 11.11 -16.83
N ASP A 137 -1.43 10.31 -16.74
CA ASP A 137 -2.14 9.76 -17.90
C ASP A 137 -3.35 10.63 -18.29
N VAL A 138 -3.56 11.76 -17.60
CA VAL A 138 -4.70 12.66 -17.80
C VAL A 138 -4.22 14.00 -18.38
N VAL A 139 -4.96 14.51 -19.36
CA VAL A 139 -4.73 15.84 -19.94
C VAL A 139 -5.67 16.85 -19.28
N PHE A 140 -5.11 17.95 -18.78
CA PHE A 140 -5.86 18.99 -18.10
C PHE A 140 -5.92 20.27 -18.93
N THR A 141 -7.03 20.99 -18.82
CA THR A 141 -7.05 22.41 -19.20
C THR A 141 -6.17 23.21 -18.21
N PRO A 142 -5.68 24.40 -18.58
CA PRO A 142 -4.92 25.23 -17.65
C PRO A 142 -5.67 25.54 -16.34
N GLU A 143 -6.99 25.73 -16.42
CA GLU A 143 -7.84 26.00 -15.25
C GLU A 143 -7.94 24.77 -14.32
N ASP A 144 -8.18 23.59 -14.89
CA ASP A 144 -8.25 22.35 -14.11
C ASP A 144 -6.91 22.03 -13.46
N ALA A 145 -5.80 22.25 -14.18
CA ALA A 145 -4.45 22.04 -13.65
C ALA A 145 -4.19 22.90 -12.41
N LEU A 146 -4.59 24.19 -12.43
CA LEU A 146 -4.46 25.08 -11.27
C LEU A 146 -5.33 24.62 -10.09
N ARG A 147 -6.55 24.17 -10.36
CA ARG A 147 -7.46 23.64 -9.32
C ARG A 147 -6.90 22.38 -8.67
N HIS A 148 -6.40 21.44 -9.47
CA HIS A 148 -5.78 20.22 -8.95
C HIS A 148 -4.48 20.51 -8.19
N HIS A 149 -3.66 21.43 -8.68
CA HIS A 149 -2.47 21.88 -7.97
C HIS A 149 -2.81 22.43 -6.57
N ALA A 150 -3.80 23.32 -6.47
CA ALA A 150 -4.24 23.86 -5.18
C ALA A 150 -4.73 22.76 -4.23
N SER A 151 -5.50 21.79 -4.75
CA SER A 151 -5.94 20.63 -3.98
C SER A 151 -4.76 19.79 -3.46
N LEU A 152 -3.78 19.50 -4.32
CA LEU A 152 -2.60 18.70 -3.96
C LEU A 152 -1.76 19.37 -2.87
N ILE A 153 -1.57 20.69 -2.95
CA ILE A 153 -0.88 21.45 -1.89
C ILE A 153 -1.63 21.32 -0.56
N GLY A 154 -2.97 21.39 -0.59
CA GLY A 154 -3.79 21.17 0.61
C GLY A 154 -3.60 19.77 1.22
N GLU A 155 -3.53 18.73 0.40
CA GLU A 155 -3.25 17.37 0.86
C GLU A 155 -1.83 17.26 1.46
N VAL A 156 -0.80 17.82 0.80
CA VAL A 156 0.58 17.85 1.32
C VAL A 156 0.64 18.51 2.70
N VAL A 157 -0.04 19.64 2.89
CA VAL A 157 -0.10 20.30 4.20
C VAL A 157 -0.76 19.40 5.25
N ARG A 158 -1.86 18.70 4.93
CA ARG A 158 -2.48 17.75 5.85
C ARG A 158 -1.56 16.59 6.21
N MET A 159 -0.80 16.06 5.25
CA MET A 159 0.22 15.02 5.51
C MET A 159 1.27 15.52 6.50
N LEU A 160 1.75 16.76 6.33
CA LEU A 160 2.72 17.38 7.23
C LEU A 160 2.14 17.60 8.64
N CYS A 161 0.89 18.06 8.76
CA CYS A 161 0.18 18.16 10.04
C CYS A 161 0.02 16.79 10.71
N ALA A 162 -0.16 15.74 9.92
CA ALA A 162 -0.15 14.35 10.36
C ALA A 162 1.27 13.82 10.60
N GLY A 163 2.33 14.63 10.53
CA GLY A 163 3.71 14.22 10.79
C GLY A 163 4.25 13.17 9.82
N ILE A 164 3.76 13.16 8.58
CA ILE A 164 4.18 12.27 7.50
C ILE A 164 4.67 13.10 6.31
N VAL A 165 5.81 12.68 5.75
CA VAL A 165 6.31 13.18 4.45
C VAL A 165 6.31 12.00 3.49
N HIS A 166 5.74 12.18 2.30
CA HIS A 166 5.85 11.18 1.24
C HIS A 166 7.30 11.18 0.70
N GLY A 167 7.95 10.02 0.73
CA GLY A 167 9.31 9.81 0.20
C GLY A 167 9.35 9.34 -1.25
#